data_AF-A0A6I1KDB4-F1
#
_entry.id   AF-A0A6I1KDB4-F1
#
_cell.length_a   1.000
_cell.length_b   1.000
_cell.length_c   1.000
_cell.angle_alpha   90.00
_cell.angle_beta   90.00
_cell.angle_gamma   90.00
#
_symmetry.space_group_name_H-M   'P 1'
#
loop_
_entity.id
_entity.type
_entity.pdbx_description
1 polymer ?
#
loop_
_entity_poly.entity_id
_entity_poly.type
_entity_poly.pdbx_seq_one_letter_code
_entity_poly.pdbx_strand_id
1 'polypeptide(L)'
;MPRDTFLRNILIVSVAAVLILPIYTALYTYPSFKQMLISYTEETAERLTLHLSNEMFPEGKELRKDLLTGAFFKGTENVIKDFKLMKIKVFSPTGEITYSTESKDIGKVNKERYFSEFVAKGKKYTTEL
;
A
#
# COMPACT_ATOMS: atom_id res chain seq x y z
N MET A 1 -54.91 -22.27 15.80
CA MET A 1 -53.44 -22.34 15.65
C MET A 1 -52.80 -21.51 14.51
N PRO A 2 -53.39 -20.47 13.90
CA PRO A 2 -52.67 -19.66 12.89
C PRO A 2 -51.89 -18.45 13.47
N ARG A 3 -52.23 -18.01 14.70
CA ARG A 3 -51.71 -16.77 15.30
C ARG A 3 -50.21 -16.84 15.65
N ASP A 4 -49.75 -18.00 16.09
CA ASP A 4 -48.34 -18.26 16.45
C ASP A 4 -47.40 -18.22 15.22
N THR A 5 -47.83 -18.80 14.10
CA THR A 5 -47.04 -18.76 12.86
C THR A 5 -46.98 -17.35 12.27
N PHE A 6 -48.04 -16.55 12.41
CA PHE A 6 -48.05 -15.16 11.97
C PHE A 6 -47.08 -14.28 12.80
N LEU A 7 -47.13 -14.39 14.13
CA LEU A 7 -46.21 -13.67 15.02
C LEU A 7 -44.75 -14.08 14.80
N ARG A 8 -44.48 -15.37 14.62
CA ARG A 8 -43.15 -15.89 14.31
C ARG A 8 -42.59 -15.31 13.00
N ASN A 9 -43.40 -15.25 11.95
CA ASN A 9 -42.96 -14.70 10.67
C ASN A 9 -42.64 -13.21 10.76
N ILE A 10 -43.47 -12.42 11.47
CA ILE A 10 -43.19 -10.99 11.69
C ILE A 10 -41.88 -10.82 12.45
N LEU A 11 -41.66 -11.59 13.53
CA LEU A 11 -40.43 -11.53 14.30
C LEU A 11 -39.20 -11.82 13.43
N ILE A 12 -39.26 -12.86 12.59
CA ILE A 12 -38.17 -13.20 11.67
C ILE A 12 -37.90 -12.06 10.69
N VAL A 13 -38.94 -11.46 10.10
CA VAL A 13 -38.79 -10.34 9.17
C VAL A 13 -38.18 -9.12 9.87
N SER A 14 -38.62 -8.81 11.10
CA SER A 14 -38.06 -7.70 11.87
C SER A 14 -36.59 -7.92 12.21
N VAL A 15 -36.22 -9.13 12.63
CA VAL A 15 -34.82 -9.50 12.89
C VAL A 15 -34.01 -9.42 11.60
N ALA A 16 -34.52 -9.96 10.50
CA ALA A 16 -33.86 -9.89 9.20
C ALA A 16 -33.66 -8.44 8.74
N ALA A 17 -34.67 -7.57 8.90
CA ALA A 17 -34.57 -6.16 8.53
C ALA A 17 -33.46 -5.43 9.30
N VAL A 18 -33.28 -5.74 10.59
CA VAL A 18 -32.20 -5.17 11.41
C VAL A 18 -30.84 -5.76 11.05
N LEU A 19 -30.76 -7.07 10.77
CA LEU A 19 -29.51 -7.77 10.49
C LEU A 19 -28.98 -7.56 9.06
N ILE A 20 -29.85 -7.30 8.08
CA ILE A 20 -29.44 -7.10 6.68
C ILE A 20 -28.40 -5.99 6.57
N LEU A 21 -28.60 -4.87 7.26
CA LEU A 21 -27.69 -3.72 7.19
C LEU A 21 -26.27 -4.05 7.71
N PRO A 22 -26.06 -4.52 8.96
CA PRO A 22 -24.72 -4.86 9.45
C PRO A 22 -24.07 -6.02 8.69
N ILE A 23 -24.85 -7.00 8.21
CA ILE A 23 -24.32 -8.09 7.40
C ILE A 23 -23.80 -7.56 6.06
N TYR A 24 -24.59 -6.72 5.38
CA TYR A 24 -24.19 -6.12 4.11
C TYR A 24 -22.96 -5.24 4.27
N THR A 25 -22.89 -4.43 5.33
CA THR A 25 -21.72 -3.58 5.56
C THR A 25 -20.47 -4.39 5.88
N ALA A 26 -20.57 -5.41 6.74
CA ALA A 26 -19.47 -6.29 7.11
C ALA A 26 -18.91 -7.09 5.92
N LEU A 27 -19.79 -7.67 5.09
CA LEU A 27 -19.39 -8.60 4.04
C LEU A 27 -19.10 -7.93 2.69
N TYR A 28 -19.66 -6.73 2.44
CA TYR A 28 -19.57 -6.11 1.12
C TYR A 28 -18.98 -4.70 1.18
N THR A 29 -19.56 -3.82 2.00
CA THR A 29 -19.15 -2.42 2.06
C THR A 29 -17.71 -2.27 2.54
N TYR A 30 -17.36 -2.84 3.70
CA TYR A 30 -15.99 -2.71 4.23
C TYR A 30 -14.92 -3.33 3.31
N PRO A 31 -15.08 -4.56 2.79
CA PRO A 31 -14.12 -5.11 1.84
C PRO A 31 -13.95 -4.25 0.59
N SER A 32 -15.05 -3.75 0.01
CA SER A 32 -15.00 -2.89 -1.18
C SER A 32 -14.28 -1.57 -0.91
N PHE A 33 -14.56 -0.91 0.22
CA PHE A 33 -13.85 0.32 0.60
C PHE A 33 -12.36 0.06 0.82
N LYS A 34 -12.00 -1.07 1.44
CA LYS A 34 -10.61 -1.46 1.65
C LYS A 34 -9.88 -1.69 0.33
N GLN A 35 -10.48 -2.41 -0.61
CA GLN A 35 -9.91 -2.63 -1.94
C GLN A 35 -9.73 -1.32 -2.71
N MET A 36 -10.70 -0.40 -2.61
CA MET A 36 -10.60 0.93 -3.21
C MET A 36 -9.42 1.74 -2.61
N LEU A 37 -9.27 1.73 -1.28
CA LEU A 37 -8.15 2.41 -0.61
C LEU A 37 -6.79 1.80 -0.98
N ILE A 38 -6.71 0.47 -1.07
CA ILE A 38 -5.51 -0.23 -1.51
C ILE A 38 -5.16 0.19 -2.94
N SER A 39 -6.13 0.12 -3.87
CA SER A 39 -5.93 0.46 -5.28
C SER A 39 -5.49 1.93 -5.45
N TYR A 40 -6.13 2.84 -4.73
CA TYR A 40 -5.77 4.26 -4.74
C TYR A 40 -4.35 4.50 -4.21
N THR A 41 -3.99 3.79 -3.13
CA THR A 41 -2.66 3.89 -2.51
C THR A 41 -1.59 3.32 -3.43
N GLU A 42 -1.84 2.19 -4.09
CA GLU A 42 -0.95 1.59 -5.09
C GLU A 42 -0.72 2.52 -6.28
N GLU A 43 -1.79 3.07 -6.86
CA GLU A 43 -1.70 3.99 -8.00
C GLU A 43 -0.97 5.28 -7.64
N THR A 44 -1.16 5.77 -6.41
CA THR A 44 -0.44 6.94 -5.89
C THR A 44 1.05 6.62 -5.67
N ALA A 45 1.37 5.47 -5.07
CA ALA A 45 2.74 5.03 -4.87
C ALA A 45 3.48 4.83 -6.20
N GLU A 46 2.81 4.27 -7.21
CA GLU A 46 3.36 4.11 -8.56
C GLU A 46 3.64 5.46 -9.22
N ARG A 47 2.67 6.38 -9.22
CA ARG A 47 2.85 7.74 -9.78
C ARG A 47 3.97 8.51 -9.10
N LEU A 48 4.04 8.45 -7.77
CA LEU A 48 5.10 9.10 -7.01
C LEU A 48 6.46 8.48 -7.30
N THR A 49 6.55 7.16 -7.33
CA THR A 49 7.80 6.47 -7.64
C THR A 49 8.27 6.79 -9.05
N LEU A 50 7.37 6.85 -10.04
CA LEU A 50 7.70 7.26 -11.41
C LEU A 50 8.20 8.70 -11.45
N HIS A 51 7.49 9.64 -10.84
CA HIS A 51 7.90 11.04 -10.76
C HIS A 51 9.27 11.19 -10.10
N LEU A 52 9.46 10.56 -8.94
CA LEU A 52 10.73 10.52 -8.22
C LEU A 52 11.83 9.86 -9.05
N SER A 53 11.56 8.73 -9.71
CA SER A 53 12.56 8.03 -10.51
C SER A 53 13.04 8.85 -11.70
N ASN A 54 12.16 9.61 -12.35
CA ASN A 54 12.51 10.48 -13.45
C ASN A 54 13.35 11.69 -12.99
N GLU A 55 13.08 12.22 -11.79
CA GLU A 55 13.92 13.25 -11.18
C GLU A 55 15.26 12.70 -10.66
N MET A 56 15.27 11.45 -10.17
CA MET A 56 16.43 10.80 -9.56
C MET A 56 17.41 10.19 -10.57
N PHE A 57 16.91 9.68 -11.70
CA PHE A 57 17.66 8.92 -12.69
C PHE A 57 17.42 9.45 -14.11
N PRO A 58 18.02 10.59 -14.49
CA PRO A 58 18.04 11.01 -15.89
C PRO A 58 18.64 9.88 -16.75
N GLU A 59 18.01 9.58 -17.89
CA GLU A 59 18.28 8.39 -18.72
C GLU A 59 19.78 8.04 -18.84
N GLY A 60 20.10 6.76 -18.59
CA GLY A 60 21.43 6.19 -18.86
C GLY A 60 22.43 6.18 -17.70
N LYS A 61 22.04 6.51 -16.46
CA LYS A 61 22.93 6.40 -15.28
C LYS A 61 22.46 5.33 -14.31
N GLU A 62 23.32 4.34 -14.05
CA GLU A 62 23.12 3.36 -12.99
C GLU A 62 23.10 4.03 -11.61
N LEU A 63 22.37 3.41 -10.67
CA LEU A 63 22.32 3.75 -9.25
C LEU A 63 23.72 3.69 -8.62
N ARG A 64 24.47 4.79 -8.72
CA ARG A 64 25.75 4.93 -8.02
C ARG A 64 25.56 5.69 -6.70
N LYS A 65 26.24 5.23 -5.64
CA LYS A 65 26.15 5.80 -4.29
C LYS A 65 26.52 7.30 -4.22
N ASP A 66 27.24 7.82 -5.21
CA ASP A 66 27.60 9.24 -5.34
C ASP A 66 26.47 10.13 -5.88
N LEU A 67 25.39 9.56 -6.42
CA LEU A 67 24.19 10.31 -6.83
C LEU A 67 23.26 10.63 -5.64
N LEU A 68 23.43 9.96 -4.50
CA LEU A 68 22.72 10.22 -3.24
C LEU A 68 23.32 11.46 -2.53
N THR A 69 23.22 12.62 -3.18
CA THR A 69 23.73 13.90 -2.68
C THR A 69 22.79 14.53 -1.63
N GLY A 70 23.26 15.53 -0.87
CA GLY A 70 22.41 16.26 0.09
C GLY A 70 21.13 16.86 -0.51
N ALA A 71 21.15 17.22 -1.80
CA ALA A 71 19.98 17.70 -2.52
C ALA A 71 18.90 16.60 -2.70
N PHE A 72 19.31 15.35 -2.90
CA PHE A 72 18.41 14.20 -2.97
C PHE A 72 17.68 13.99 -1.63
N PHE A 73 18.40 14.02 -0.51
CA PHE A 73 17.79 13.88 0.82
C PHE A 73 16.72 14.96 1.07
N LYS A 74 17.01 16.21 0.72
CA LYS A 74 16.08 17.33 0.89
C LYS A 74 14.85 17.23 -0.02
N GLY A 75 15.02 16.80 -1.27
CA GLY A 75 13.90 16.56 -2.20
C GLY A 75 12.99 15.44 -1.71
N THR A 76 13.59 14.32 -1.29
CA THR A 76 12.82 13.19 -0.73
C THR A 76 12.06 13.55 0.55
N GLU A 77 12.65 14.35 1.43
CA GLU A 77 12.01 14.78 2.68
C GLU A 77 10.76 15.63 2.42
N ASN A 78 10.82 16.55 1.44
CA ASN A 78 9.65 17.31 1.02
C ASN A 78 8.55 16.41 0.46
N VAL A 79 8.90 15.45 -0.41
CA VAL A 79 7.92 14.52 -0.98
C VAL A 79 7.29 13.62 0.09
N ILE A 80 8.06 13.16 1.07
CA ILE A 80 7.52 12.40 2.20
C ILE A 80 6.51 13.21 2.98
N LYS A 81 6.81 14.49 3.24
CA LYS A 81 5.94 15.39 4.00
C LYS A 81 4.68 15.76 3.22
N ASP A 82 4.83 16.13 1.95
CA ASP A 82 3.74 16.63 1.11
C ASP A 82 2.73 15.52 0.79
N PHE A 83 3.22 14.31 0.55
CA PHE A 83 2.38 13.15 0.24
C PHE A 83 2.10 12.26 1.46
N LYS A 84 2.55 12.66 2.65
CA LYS A 84 2.41 11.92 3.92
C LYS A 84 2.82 10.45 3.79
N LEU A 85 3.91 10.19 3.08
CA LEU A 85 4.42 8.84 2.86
C LEU A 85 4.92 8.25 4.17
N MET A 86 4.61 6.99 4.42
CA MET A 86 5.11 6.31 5.62
C MET A 86 6.63 6.10 5.57
N LYS A 87 7.16 5.72 4.41
CA LYS A 87 8.58 5.47 4.18
C LYS A 87 8.91 5.36 2.69
N ILE A 88 10.16 5.66 2.35
CA ILE A 88 10.74 5.41 1.04
C ILE A 88 11.99 4.56 1.23
N LYS A 89 12.20 3.58 0.36
CA LYS A 89 13.42 2.76 0.30
C LYS A 89 13.88 2.61 -1.14
N VAL A 90 15.19 2.74 -1.36
CA VAL A 90 15.84 2.42 -2.64
C VAL A 90 16.71 1.18 -2.41
N PHE A 91 16.63 0.26 -3.36
CA PHE A 91 17.35 -1.01 -3.31
C PHE A 91 18.37 -1.08 -4.45
N SER A 92 19.52 -1.68 -4.17
CA SER A 92 20.44 -2.13 -5.22
C SER A 92 19.90 -3.38 -5.93
N PRO A 93 20.48 -3.77 -7.07
CA PRO A 93 20.13 -5.03 -7.74
C PRO A 93 20.31 -6.28 -6.86
N THR A 94 21.18 -6.23 -5.84
CA THR A 94 21.40 -7.33 -4.89
C THR A 94 20.40 -7.34 -3.72
N GLY A 95 19.52 -6.33 -3.63
CA GLY A 95 18.56 -6.16 -2.54
C GLY A 95 19.11 -5.41 -1.32
N GLU A 96 20.32 -4.85 -1.39
CA GLU A 96 20.85 -3.93 -0.37
C GLU A 96 20.03 -2.64 -0.37
N ILE A 97 19.60 -2.19 0.81
CA ILE A 97 18.93 -0.89 0.98
C ILE A 97 19.99 0.20 0.88
N THR A 98 20.03 0.90 -0.25
CA THR A 98 20.99 2.00 -0.51
C THR A 98 20.49 3.33 0.04
N TYR A 99 19.17 3.49 0.16
CA TYR A 99 18.54 4.63 0.82
C TYR A 99 17.29 4.18 1.57
N SER A 100 17.05 4.80 2.72
CA SER A 100 15.84 4.62 3.51
C SER A 100 15.57 5.87 4.33
N THR A 101 14.30 6.24 4.44
CA THR A 101 13.84 7.29 5.38
C THR A 101 14.14 6.93 6.83
N GLU A 102 14.20 5.64 7.14
CA GLU A 102 14.72 5.12 8.39
C GLU A 102 16.20 4.75 8.20
N SER A 103 17.10 5.61 8.67
CA SER A 103 18.56 5.46 8.48
C SER A 103 19.11 4.13 8.99
N LYS A 104 18.50 3.56 10.04
CA LYS A 104 18.85 2.24 10.62
C LYS A 104 18.70 1.07 9.64
N ASP A 105 18.01 1.26 8.52
CA ASP A 105 17.77 0.22 7.52
C ASP A 105 18.79 0.25 6.37
N ILE A 106 19.55 1.33 6.23
CA ILE A 106 20.55 1.48 5.17
C ILE A 106 21.65 0.42 5.36
N GLY A 107 22.05 -0.23 4.26
CA GLY A 107 23.05 -1.30 4.24
C GLY A 107 22.52 -2.69 4.58
N LYS A 108 21.26 -2.82 5.03
CA LYS A 108 20.63 -4.15 5.20
C LYS A 108 20.26 -4.73 3.83
N VAL A 109 20.47 -6.03 3.66
CA VAL A 109 20.03 -6.76 2.46
C VAL A 109 18.66 -7.36 2.73
N ASN A 110 17.70 -7.04 1.86
CA ASN A 110 16.38 -7.65 1.89
C ASN A 110 16.43 -9.07 1.33
N LYS A 111 16.27 -10.06 2.20
CA LYS A 111 16.27 -11.50 1.86
C LYS A 111 14.86 -12.06 1.69
N GLU A 112 13.84 -11.23 1.84
CA GLU A 112 12.46 -11.66 1.81
C GLU A 112 12.05 -12.07 0.40
N ARG A 113 11.24 -13.12 0.32
CA ARG A 113 10.80 -13.72 -0.94
C ARG A 113 9.98 -12.75 -1.80
N TYR A 114 9.21 -11.86 -1.17
CA TYR A 114 8.44 -10.84 -1.89
C TYR A 114 9.35 -9.89 -2.69
N PHE A 115 10.57 -9.63 -2.20
CA PHE A 115 11.50 -8.74 -2.86
C PHE A 115 12.05 -9.37 -4.14
N SER A 116 12.58 -10.59 -4.04
CA SER A 116 13.18 -11.27 -5.19
C SER A 116 12.14 -11.72 -6.24
N GLU A 117 10.92 -12.07 -5.82
CA GLU A 117 9.89 -12.54 -6.74
C GLU A 117 9.10 -11.42 -7.41
N PHE A 118 8.91 -10.28 -6.73
CA PHE A 118 8.08 -9.16 -7.22
C PHE A 118 8.89 -7.89 -7.42
N VAL A 119 9.40 -7.29 -6.34
CA VAL A 119 9.99 -5.93 -6.36
C VAL A 119 11.20 -5.84 -7.29
N ALA A 120 12.12 -6.81 -7.19
CA ALA A 120 13.33 -6.88 -8.02
C ALA A 120 13.03 -7.08 -9.52
N LYS A 121 11.83 -7.56 -9.85
CA LYS A 121 11.34 -7.71 -11.22
C LYS A 121 10.51 -6.51 -11.69
N GLY A 122 10.49 -5.43 -10.92
CA GLY A 122 9.68 -4.23 -11.20
C GLY A 122 8.17 -4.45 -11.00
N LYS A 123 7.76 -5.52 -10.32
CA LYS A 123 6.34 -5.77 -10.04
C LYS A 123 5.93 -5.14 -8.71
N LYS A 124 4.69 -4.63 -8.68
CA LYS A 124 4.04 -4.13 -7.45
C LYS A 124 3.81 -5.28 -6.47
N TYR A 125 3.95 -4.98 -5.19
CA TYR A 125 3.67 -5.91 -4.10
C TYR A 125 2.89 -5.19 -3.01
N THR A 126 1.75 -5.77 -2.64
CA THR A 126 0.87 -5.27 -1.59
C THR A 126 0.44 -6.45 -0.74
N THR A 127 0.56 -6.30 0.58
CA THR A 127 -0.03 -7.24 1.53
C THR A 127 -1.42 -6.74 1.89
N GLU A 128 -2.40 -7.63 2.01
CA GLU A 128 -3.70 -7.26 2.59
C GLU A 128 -3.51 -6.74 4.02
N LEU A 129 -4.13 -5.60 4.34
CA LEU A 129 -4.13 -4.99 5.69
C LEU A 129 -4.85 -5.86 6.73
#